data_AF-A0A9P1NNH5-F1
#
_entry.id   AF-A0A9P1NNH5-F1
#
_cell.length_a   1.000
_cell.length_b   1.000
_cell.length_c   1.000
_cell.angle_alpha   90.00
_cell.angle_beta   90.00
_cell.angle_gamma   90.00
#
_symmetry.space_group_name_H-M   'P 1'
#
loop_
_entity.id
_entity.type
_entity.pdbx_description
1 polymer ?
#
loop_
_entity_poly.entity_id
_entity_poly.type
_entity_poly.pdbx_seq_one_letter_code
_entity_poly.pdbx_strand_id
1 'polypeptide(L)'
;MIDLTLRADTEQALAAALPWLRTADGWVLTGPPDARHDLDPIGALVRVEAVLDYDGNTVTPADVDGRFHANLLLDDDHPDATAILAAAGPFVVAVTPEKRRRVWA
;
A
#
# COMPACT_ATOMS: atom_id res chain seq x y z
N MET A 1 15.25 5.35 -1.05
CA MET A 1 13.92 4.87 -1.41
C MET A 1 13.12 4.68 -0.13
N ILE A 2 11.96 5.32 -0.08
CA ILE A 2 10.98 5.22 0.99
C ILE A 2 9.90 4.22 0.55
N ASP A 3 9.51 3.35 1.47
CA ASP A 3 8.49 2.32 1.27
C ASP A 3 7.50 2.40 2.42
N LEU A 4 6.23 2.56 2.11
CA LEU A 4 5.14 2.73 3.08
C LEU A 4 3.97 1.83 2.71
N THR A 5 3.47 1.07 3.69
CA THR A 5 2.13 0.48 3.58
C THR A 5 1.11 1.47 4.10
N LEU A 6 0.11 1.75 3.28
CA LEU A 6 -0.95 2.70 3.54
C LEU A 6 -2.27 1.96 3.76
N ARG A 7 -3.12 2.51 4.63
CA ARG A 7 -4.49 2.04 4.87
C ARG A 7 -5.45 3.20 4.97
N ALA A 8 -6.51 3.16 4.18
CA ALA A 8 -7.62 4.11 4.23
C ALA A 8 -8.97 3.38 4.28
N ASP A 9 -10.00 4.02 4.82
CA ASP A 9 -11.34 3.42 4.87
C ASP A 9 -11.92 3.19 3.47
N THR A 10 -11.48 3.99 2.48
CA THR A 10 -11.88 3.86 1.06
C THR A 10 -10.71 4.21 0.13
N GLU A 11 -10.77 3.72 -1.13
CA GLU A 11 -9.84 4.14 -2.18
C GLU A 11 -9.88 5.66 -2.40
N GLN A 12 -11.08 6.25 -2.34
CA GLN A 12 -11.30 7.68 -2.57
C GLN A 12 -10.61 8.54 -1.51
N ALA A 13 -10.58 8.09 -0.25
CA ALA A 13 -9.88 8.80 0.81
C ALA A 13 -8.36 8.86 0.53
N LEU A 14 -7.78 7.77 0.04
CA LEU A 14 -6.37 7.76 -0.34
C LEU A 14 -6.12 8.60 -1.60
N ALA A 15 -7.00 8.52 -2.61
CA ALA A 15 -6.86 9.26 -3.86
C ALA A 15 -6.97 10.78 -3.64
N ALA A 16 -7.82 11.21 -2.71
CA ALA A 16 -7.94 12.62 -2.32
C ALA A 16 -6.68 13.13 -1.61
N ALA A 17 -6.02 12.29 -0.81
CA ALA A 17 -4.81 12.64 -0.10
C ALA A 17 -3.56 12.63 -0.99
N LEU A 18 -3.51 11.76 -1.99
CA LEU A 18 -2.33 11.52 -2.82
C LEU A 18 -2.61 11.77 -4.32
N PRO A 19 -3.01 13.00 -4.71
CA PRO A 19 -3.35 13.31 -6.09
C PRO A 19 -2.16 13.14 -7.05
N TRP A 20 -0.92 13.28 -6.58
CA TRP A 20 0.30 13.04 -7.38
C TRP A 20 0.40 11.62 -7.92
N LEU A 21 -0.20 10.66 -7.22
CA LEU A 21 -0.10 9.23 -7.53
C LEU A 21 -1.30 8.74 -8.36
N ARG A 22 -2.14 9.66 -8.82
CA ARG A 22 -3.40 9.36 -9.50
C ARG A 22 -3.43 10.01 -10.88
N THR A 23 -3.83 9.22 -11.87
CA THR A 23 -4.15 9.67 -13.23
C THR A 23 -5.67 9.66 -13.44
N ALA A 24 -6.12 10.16 -14.60
CA ALA A 24 -7.53 10.07 -14.98
C ALA A 24 -8.05 8.61 -15.01
N ASP A 25 -7.16 7.66 -15.33
CA ASP A 25 -7.51 6.26 -15.54
C ASP A 25 -7.31 5.37 -14.31
N GLY A 26 -6.61 5.84 -13.27
CA GLY A 26 -6.20 4.94 -12.19
C GLY A 26 -5.05 5.44 -11.33
N TRP A 27 -4.65 4.60 -10.37
CA TRP A 27 -3.38 4.76 -9.66
C TRP A 27 -2.21 4.62 -10.64
N VAL A 28 -1.12 5.33 -10.37
CA VAL A 28 0.16 5.15 -11.07
C VAL A 28 0.79 3.86 -10.56
N LEU A 29 0.45 2.73 -11.19
CA LEU A 29 0.97 1.40 -10.84
C LEU A 29 2.42 1.19 -11.30
N THR A 30 2.75 1.82 -12.42
CA THR A 30 4.10 1.93 -12.97
C THR A 30 4.22 3.32 -13.55
N GLY A 31 4.91 4.21 -12.84
CA GLY A 31 5.17 5.53 -13.38
C GLY A 31 6.06 5.45 -14.63
N PRO A 32 6.04 6.46 -15.53
CA PRO A 32 7.11 6.61 -16.51
C PRO A 32 8.49 6.59 -15.81
N PRO A 33 9.60 6.31 -16.51
CA PRO A 33 10.92 6.15 -15.89
C PRO A 33 11.38 7.30 -14.98
N ASP A 34 10.76 8.48 -15.12
CA ASP A 34 11.01 9.70 -14.37
C ASP A 34 9.99 10.01 -13.25
N ALA A 35 8.91 9.22 -13.12
CA ALA A 35 7.86 9.44 -12.12
C ALA A 35 8.36 9.34 -10.68
N ARG A 36 9.42 8.54 -10.44
CA ARG A 36 10.09 8.43 -9.13
C ARG A 36 9.15 7.99 -7.99
N HIS A 37 7.98 7.43 -8.31
CA HIS A 37 7.04 6.85 -7.37
C HIS A 37 6.23 5.72 -8.04
N ASP A 38 5.75 4.78 -7.24
CA ASP A 38 4.75 3.79 -7.63
C ASP A 38 3.76 3.62 -6.46
N LEU A 39 2.48 3.42 -6.77
CA LEU A 39 1.47 3.03 -5.79
C LEU A 39 0.74 1.77 -6.25
N ASP A 40 0.84 0.72 -5.44
CA ASP A 40 0.26 -0.60 -5.70
C ASP A 40 -0.91 -0.88 -4.75
N PRO A 41 -2.18 -0.79 -5.20
CA PRO A 41 -3.33 -1.22 -4.44
C PRO A 41 -3.31 -2.72 -4.16
N ILE A 42 -3.24 -3.10 -2.89
CA ILE A 42 -3.19 -4.50 -2.45
C ILE A 42 -4.52 -5.01 -1.86
N GLY A 43 -5.49 -4.12 -1.67
CA GLY A 43 -6.84 -4.48 -1.22
C GLY A 43 -6.91 -4.86 0.26
N ALA A 44 -7.75 -5.83 0.59
CA ALA A 44 -7.94 -6.27 1.98
C ALA A 44 -6.71 -7.04 2.49
N LEU A 45 -6.37 -6.87 3.77
CA LEU A 45 -5.22 -7.54 4.39
C LEU A 45 -5.64 -8.53 5.46
N VAL A 46 -5.06 -9.73 5.42
CA VAL A 46 -5.16 -10.69 6.51
C VAL A 46 -4.35 -10.17 7.70
N ARG A 47 -5.01 -9.99 8.85
CA ARG A 47 -4.37 -9.61 10.11
C ARG A 47 -4.00 -10.83 10.94
N VAL A 48 -4.85 -11.86 10.88
CA VAL A 48 -4.65 -13.15 11.55
C VAL A 48 -5.03 -14.24 10.58
N GLU A 49 -4.12 -15.18 10.34
CA GLU A 49 -4.37 -16.33 9.47
C GLU A 49 -5.50 -17.21 10.01
N ALA A 50 -6.20 -17.88 9.10
CA ALA A 50 -7.16 -18.90 9.49
C ALA A 50 -6.44 -20.08 10.15
N VAL A 51 -7.10 -20.70 11.13
CA VAL A 51 -6.65 -21.98 11.68
C VAL A 51 -7.40 -23.09 10.97
N LEU A 52 -6.66 -24.00 10.36
CA LEU A 52 -7.20 -25.17 9.67
C LEU A 52 -6.98 -26.43 10.53
N ASP A 53 -7.91 -27.38 10.46
CA ASP A 53 -7.67 -28.73 10.97
C ASP A 53 -6.78 -29.55 10.01
N TYR A 54 -6.50 -30.81 10.38
CA TYR A 54 -5.67 -31.70 9.56
C TYR A 54 -6.27 -31.99 8.17
N ASP A 55 -7.61 -31.95 8.06
CA ASP A 55 -8.34 -32.21 6.82
C ASP A 55 -8.48 -30.93 5.96
N GLY A 56 -7.99 -29.79 6.45
CA GLY A 56 -8.04 -28.49 5.78
C GLY A 56 -9.33 -27.71 6.00
N ASN A 57 -10.20 -28.13 6.93
CA ASN A 57 -11.40 -27.36 7.27
C ASN A 57 -11.05 -26.19 8.17
N THR A 58 -11.70 -25.05 7.95
CA THR A 58 -11.56 -23.86 8.79
C THR A 58 -12.13 -24.10 10.18
N VAL A 59 -11.27 -24.12 11.20
CA VAL A 59 -11.63 -24.15 12.62
C VAL A 59 -11.88 -22.73 13.12
N THR A 60 -10.99 -21.81 12.74
CA THR A 60 -11.10 -20.38 13.04
C THR A 60 -10.94 -19.59 11.75
N PRO A 61 -11.92 -18.77 11.33
CA PRO A 61 -11.79 -17.92 10.16
C PRO A 61 -10.62 -16.94 10.29
N ALA A 62 -10.03 -16.56 9.14
CA ALA A 62 -9.06 -15.48 9.10
C ALA A 62 -9.71 -14.16 9.53
N ASP A 63 -8.96 -13.34 10.26
CA ASP A 63 -9.34 -11.96 10.52
C ASP A 63 -8.81 -11.09 9.37
N VAL A 64 -9.71 -10.42 8.67
CA VAL A 64 -9.39 -9.65 7.46
C VAL A 64 -9.77 -8.19 7.67
N ASP A 65 -8.80 -7.31 7.44
CA ASP A 65 -9.03 -5.87 7.33
C ASP A 65 -9.53 -5.55 5.91
N GLY A 66 -10.85 -5.39 5.78
CA GLY A 66 -11.52 -5.12 4.50
C GLY A 66 -11.32 -3.70 3.94
N ARG A 67 -10.53 -2.87 4.61
CA ARG A 67 -10.21 -1.50 4.17
C ARG A 67 -9.28 -1.48 2.96
N PHE A 68 -9.13 -0.31 2.35
CA PHE A 68 -8.26 -0.13 1.21
C PHE A 68 -6.80 -0.01 1.66
N HIS A 69 -5.97 -0.94 1.22
CA HIS A 69 -4.53 -0.88 1.46
C HIS A 69 -3.77 -0.70 0.15
N ALA A 70 -2.64 -0.01 0.23
CA ALA A 70 -1.72 0.16 -0.88
C ALA A 70 -0.27 0.20 -0.39
N ASN A 71 0.68 -0.21 -1.23
CA ASN A 71 2.09 0.05 -1.01
C ASN A 71 2.52 1.26 -1.83
N LEU A 72 3.18 2.21 -1.18
CA LEU A 72 3.79 3.38 -1.80
C LEU A 72 5.30 3.20 -1.82
N LEU A 73 5.87 3.17 -3.02
CA LEU A 73 7.30 3.32 -3.24
C LEU A 73 7.59 4.74 -3.70
N LEU A 74 8.55 5.39 -3.07
CA LEU A 74 8.93 6.76 -3.36
C LEU A 74 10.45 6.88 -3.42
N ASP A 75 10.98 7.49 -4.47
CA ASP A 75 12.39 7.87 -4.55
C ASP A 75 12.68 8.98 -3.53
N ASP A 76 13.86 8.93 -2.90
CA ASP A 76 14.26 9.96 -1.92
C ASP A 76 14.45 11.32 -2.62
N ASP A 77 14.78 11.30 -3.92
CA ASP A 77 14.98 12.48 -4.76
C ASP A 77 13.70 12.95 -5.47
N HIS A 78 12.52 12.41 -5.12
CA HIS A 78 11.26 12.86 -5.72
C HIS A 78 11.01 14.34 -5.35
N PRO A 79 10.72 15.24 -6.32
CA PRO A 79 10.58 16.68 -6.05
C PRO A 79 9.49 17.01 -5.03
N ASP A 80 8.40 16.22 -5.04
CA ASP A 80 7.30 16.35 -4.08
C ASP A 80 7.40 15.41 -2.86
N ALA A 81 8.56 14.78 -2.60
CA ALA A 81 8.68 13.73 -1.58
C ALA A 81 8.15 14.18 -0.21
N THR A 82 8.55 15.37 0.25
CA THR A 82 8.11 15.93 1.54
C THR A 82 6.59 16.09 1.61
N ALA A 83 5.95 16.57 0.54
CA ALA A 83 4.50 16.76 0.49
C ALA A 83 3.76 15.41 0.48
N ILE A 84 4.26 14.46 -0.31
CA ILE A 84 3.71 13.10 -0.39
C ILE A 84 3.80 12.40 0.97
N LEU A 85 4.94 12.48 1.66
CA LEU A 85 5.12 11.87 2.97
C LEU A 85 4.22 12.51 4.04
N ALA A 86 4.08 13.84 4.03
CA ALA A 86 3.19 14.53 4.93
C ALA A 86 1.72 14.13 4.70
N ALA A 87 1.30 14.00 3.45
CA ALA A 87 -0.05 13.56 3.08
C ALA A 87 -0.29 12.07 3.36
N ALA A 88 0.72 11.22 3.19
CA ALA A 88 0.65 9.78 3.46
C ALA A 88 0.66 9.46 4.95
N GLY A 89 1.28 10.30 5.79
CA GLY A 89 1.48 10.08 7.22
C GLY A 89 0.26 9.55 7.99
N PRO A 90 -0.96 10.12 7.83
CA PRO A 90 -2.17 9.63 8.48
C PRO A 90 -2.60 8.21 8.09
N PHE A 91 -2.12 7.70 6.96
CA PHE A 91 -2.48 6.40 6.40
C PHE A 91 -1.42 5.33 6.64
N VAL A 92 -0.21 5.71 7.10
CA VAL A 92 0.89 4.76 7.29
C VAL A 92 0.53 3.73 8.36
N VAL A 93 0.63 2.46 8.01
CA VAL A 93 0.52 1.34 8.95
C VAL A 93 1.86 0.64 9.07
N ALA A 94 2.26 0.33 10.30
CA ALA A 94 3.40 -0.53 10.54
C ALA A 94 3.01 -1.97 10.17
N VAL A 95 3.71 -2.55 9.20
CA VAL A 95 3.65 -3.98 8.87
C VAL A 95 4.99 -4.61 9.18
N THR A 96 4.99 -5.78 9.80
CA THR A 96 6.21 -6.55 10.08
C THR A 96 6.24 -7.79 9.18
N PRO A 97 7.33 -8.06 8.43
CA PRO A 97 8.57 -7.29 8.36
C PRO A 97 8.41 -5.98 7.59
N GLU A 98 9.14 -4.96 8.04
CA GLU A 98 8.96 -3.55 7.67
C GLU A 98 9.30 -3.20 6.22
N LYS A 99 9.86 -4.11 5.41
CA LYS A 99 10.29 -3.81 4.02
C LYS A 99 10.21 -5.02 3.10
N ARG A 100 9.50 -4.90 1.98
CA ARG A 100 9.61 -5.81 0.84
C ARG A 100 10.57 -5.20 -0.18
N ARG A 101 11.70 -5.85 -0.46
CA ARG A 101 12.63 -5.40 -1.51
C ARG A 101 12.14 -5.85 -2.88
N ARG A 102 11.73 -4.90 -3.74
CA ARG A 102 11.66 -5.15 -5.19
C ARG A 102 13.09 -5.17 -5.73
N VAL A 103 13.51 -6.32 -6.26
CA VAL A 103 14.77 -6.43 -7.01
C VAL A 103 14.44 -6.10 -8.47
N TRP A 104 15.01 -5.00 -8.98
CA TRP A 104 14.95 -4.69 -10.40
C TRP A 104 15.86 -5.66 -11.14
N ALA A 105 15.29 -6.41 -12.08
CA ALA A 105 16.00 -7.19 -13.08
C ALA A 105 16.02 -6.42 -14.40
#